data_AF-A0A534SQ65-F1
#
_entry.id   AF-A0A534SQ65-F1
#
_cell.length_a   1.000
_cell.length_b   1.000
_cell.length_c   1.000
_cell.angle_alpha   90.00
_cell.angle_beta   90.00
_cell.angle_gamma   90.00
#
_symmetry.space_group_name_H-M   'P 1'
#
loop_
_entity.id
_entity.type
_entity.pdbx_description
1 polymer ?
#
loop_
_entity_poly.entity_id
_entity_poly.type
_entity_poly.pdbx_seq_one_letter_code
_entity_poly.pdbx_strand_id
1 'polypeptide(L)'
;MGIGNTTFDIEVFSYDLGKAGGVPIPLPYPHNQGRGTINAVSDFEFLMAVRDFDTLDSTPVVKSFPAHASPGDQDPPAWHNTGSRPRVYMDGGVSADNTRALMQFLTASITTSTCSDANAETTPGCGAWIKRQEHDFEDIRTFVESIEPPAFPRSTDPASPQYIDAVKAAHGEELFHCKNLFGPDLSADAQGCAQQGAEQKASGALFGNGSCSSCHGVYSSTYASRLPDQSMVGVAGRIVPRDFVRTDPGRVDALARELRWGWGTLWFAYADNSASNPSDEALNDQVTEETNGLLYTRAQGRCGWVGVYEPSLGQFIGYAAPALHGLWSTAPYLHNGSVPTVYHVLRYGERPTSWRRPLDTPGTPPDQGFDVSLAAYDFAKVGWKFDCVLPDGTPVDTCGPELGPILAATRPALPGSEVWLANQSPRPLAQADIELRKVYDTTAYGRSNEGHWWTSRDTLSESDVEDLLEYLKTL
;
A
#
# COMPACT_ATOMS: atom_id res chain seq x y z
N MET A 1 -15.61 -8.79 -0.89
CA MET A 1 -15.34 -7.35 -0.66
C MET A 1 -13.95 -7.22 -0.09
N GLY A 2 -13.32 -6.04 -0.18
CA GLY A 2 -12.01 -5.80 0.43
C GLY A 2 -10.80 -6.35 -0.31
N ILE A 3 -10.94 -6.71 -1.59
CA ILE A 3 -9.82 -7.00 -2.50
C ILE A 3 -9.41 -5.68 -3.17
N GLY A 4 -8.12 -5.36 -3.19
CA GLY A 4 -7.59 -4.17 -3.86
C GLY A 4 -7.98 -4.12 -5.34
N ASN A 5 -8.31 -2.93 -5.85
CA ASN A 5 -8.69 -2.79 -7.25
C ASN A 5 -7.46 -2.60 -8.12
N THR A 6 -7.15 -3.59 -8.95
CA THR A 6 -5.94 -3.63 -9.79
C THR A 6 -6.19 -3.20 -11.24
N THR A 7 -7.36 -2.60 -11.51
CA THR A 7 -7.83 -2.25 -12.86
C THR A 7 -8.21 -0.79 -13.03
N PHE A 8 -8.58 -0.13 -11.93
CA PHE A 8 -9.06 1.24 -11.95
C PHE A 8 -7.96 2.21 -12.32
N ASP A 9 -8.35 3.25 -13.06
CA ASP A 9 -7.47 4.33 -13.47
C ASP A 9 -8.12 5.66 -13.07
N ILE A 10 -7.67 6.22 -11.95
CA ILE A 10 -8.30 7.41 -11.38
C ILE A 10 -8.00 8.67 -12.21
N GLU A 11 -6.83 8.78 -12.83
CA GLU A 11 -6.52 9.95 -13.67
C GLU A 11 -7.35 9.96 -14.96
N VAL A 12 -7.57 8.80 -15.62
CA VAL A 12 -8.49 8.75 -16.78
C VAL A 12 -9.91 9.08 -16.34
N PHE A 13 -10.35 8.49 -15.22
CA PHE A 13 -11.67 8.77 -14.65
C PHE A 13 -11.86 10.25 -14.33
N SER A 14 -10.92 10.89 -13.64
CA SER A 14 -10.93 12.31 -13.30
C SER A 14 -10.92 13.19 -14.55
N TYR A 15 -10.13 12.82 -15.57
CA TYR A 15 -10.06 13.53 -16.84
C TYR A 15 -11.39 13.51 -17.60
N ASP A 16 -12.01 12.34 -17.73
CA ASP A 16 -13.30 12.20 -18.42
C ASP A 16 -14.45 12.84 -17.64
N LEU A 17 -14.43 12.75 -16.30
CA LEU A 17 -15.39 13.46 -15.44
C LEU A 17 -15.26 14.98 -15.60
N GLY A 18 -14.02 15.49 -15.65
CA GLY A 18 -13.74 16.90 -15.91
C GLY A 18 -14.27 17.38 -17.26
N LYS A 19 -14.13 16.57 -18.32
CA LYS A 19 -14.73 16.84 -19.64
C LYS A 19 -16.25 16.87 -19.61
N ALA A 20 -16.88 15.94 -18.88
CA ALA A 20 -18.33 15.80 -18.84
C ALA A 20 -19.02 16.88 -17.98
N GLY A 21 -18.41 17.24 -16.84
CA GLY A 21 -19.03 18.07 -15.80
C GLY A 21 -18.56 19.53 -15.74
N GLY A 22 -17.51 19.92 -16.47
CA GLY A 22 -16.98 21.30 -16.48
C GLY A 22 -16.29 21.75 -15.19
N VAL A 23 -16.23 20.91 -14.17
CA VAL A 23 -15.39 21.09 -12.99
C VAL A 23 -14.32 20.00 -13.06
N PRO A 24 -13.13 20.28 -13.62
CA PRO A 24 -12.00 19.39 -13.37
C PRO A 24 -11.85 19.32 -11.85
N ILE A 25 -11.53 18.16 -11.27
CA ILE A 25 -10.82 18.14 -10.00
C ILE A 25 -9.38 18.43 -10.43
N PRO A 26 -8.93 19.70 -10.54
CA PRO A 26 -7.64 20.01 -11.11
C PRO A 26 -6.67 19.88 -9.94
N LEU A 27 -6.33 18.64 -9.58
CA LEU A 27 -5.21 18.45 -8.68
C LEU A 27 -3.95 18.87 -9.46
N PRO A 28 -3.04 19.64 -8.84
CA PRO A 28 -1.87 20.16 -9.54
C PRO A 28 -0.82 19.06 -9.85
N TYR A 29 -1.15 17.78 -9.69
CA TYR A 29 -0.28 16.62 -9.84
C TYR A 29 -1.09 15.40 -10.34
N PRO A 30 -0.44 14.41 -10.95
CA PRO A 30 -1.11 13.19 -11.41
C PRO A 30 -1.60 12.33 -10.23
N HIS A 31 -2.84 11.84 -10.31
CA HIS A 31 -3.43 10.95 -9.30
C HIS A 31 -2.80 9.56 -9.30
N ASN A 32 -2.38 9.08 -10.47
CA ASN A 32 -1.68 7.82 -10.65
C ASN A 32 -0.95 7.77 -11.99
N GLN A 33 0.05 6.91 -12.09
CA GLN A 33 0.85 6.73 -13.31
C GLN A 33 0.30 5.66 -14.25
N GLY A 34 -0.57 4.77 -13.76
CA GLY A 34 -1.17 3.70 -14.57
C GLY A 34 -2.44 3.14 -13.93
N ARG A 35 -2.68 1.84 -14.11
CA ARG A 35 -3.85 1.14 -13.55
C ARG A 35 -3.53 0.41 -12.26
N GLY A 36 -4.49 0.39 -11.34
CA GLY A 36 -4.45 -0.42 -10.13
C GLY A 36 -3.66 0.16 -8.96
N THR A 37 -2.94 1.27 -9.19
CA THR A 37 -2.22 2.01 -8.16
C THR A 37 -2.70 3.44 -8.09
N ILE A 38 -2.46 4.09 -6.95
CA ILE A 38 -2.88 5.46 -6.70
C ILE A 38 -1.89 6.21 -5.80
N ASN A 39 -1.67 7.49 -6.11
CA ASN A 39 -0.98 8.45 -5.24
C ASN A 39 -1.96 9.07 -4.22
N ALA A 40 -2.64 8.21 -3.46
CA ALA A 40 -3.70 8.62 -2.52
C ALA A 40 -3.17 9.51 -1.38
N VAL A 41 -1.89 9.40 -1.07
CA VAL A 41 -1.26 10.20 -0.01
C VAL A 41 -1.11 11.66 -0.47
N SER A 42 -0.67 11.93 -1.72
CA SER A 42 -0.70 13.31 -2.24
C SER A 42 -2.11 13.88 -2.29
N ASP A 43 -3.11 13.08 -2.72
CA ASP A 43 -4.53 13.47 -2.69
C ASP A 43 -4.97 13.95 -1.32
N PHE A 44 -4.69 13.16 -0.28
CA PHE A 44 -5.00 13.56 1.09
C PHE A 44 -4.26 14.82 1.52
N GLU A 45 -2.96 14.91 1.26
CA GLU A 45 -2.17 16.06 1.73
C GLU A 45 -2.57 17.37 1.05
N PHE A 46 -2.99 17.35 -0.22
CA PHE A 46 -3.60 18.51 -0.88
C PHE A 46 -4.93 18.89 -0.24
N LEU A 47 -5.80 17.91 0.02
CA LEU A 47 -7.08 18.17 0.68
C LEU A 47 -6.85 18.78 2.06
N MET A 48 -5.83 18.35 2.79
CA MET A 48 -5.43 18.97 4.04
C MET A 48 -4.88 20.38 3.88
N ALA A 49 -4.15 20.64 2.79
CA ALA A 49 -3.53 21.94 2.59
C ALA A 49 -4.53 23.09 2.42
N VAL A 50 -5.76 22.77 2.02
CA VAL A 50 -6.86 23.75 1.85
C VAL A 50 -7.87 23.71 3.00
N ARG A 51 -7.55 23.02 4.10
CA ARG A 51 -8.41 22.88 5.28
C ARG A 51 -7.74 23.40 6.54
N ASP A 52 -8.54 23.92 7.46
CA ASP A 52 -8.05 24.09 8.82
C ASP A 52 -7.81 22.71 9.47
N PHE A 53 -6.74 22.60 10.25
CA PHE A 53 -6.29 21.36 10.88
C PHE A 53 -7.15 20.95 12.08
N ASP A 54 -7.86 21.90 12.68
CA ASP A 54 -8.76 21.69 13.81
C ASP A 54 -10.19 21.60 13.31
N THR A 55 -10.76 22.66 12.75
CA THR A 55 -12.18 22.70 12.37
C THR A 55 -12.50 21.82 11.18
N LEU A 56 -11.52 21.53 10.30
CA LEU A 56 -11.69 20.90 8.98
C LEU A 56 -12.53 21.73 7.99
N ASP A 57 -12.72 23.02 8.26
CA ASP A 57 -13.36 23.92 7.30
C ASP A 57 -12.37 24.32 6.20
N SER A 58 -12.89 24.73 5.04
CA SER A 58 -12.04 25.28 3.98
C SER A 58 -11.37 26.56 4.45
N THR A 59 -10.06 26.68 4.24
CA THR A 59 -9.30 27.89 4.57
C THR A 59 -8.64 28.46 3.30
N PRO A 60 -8.59 29.80 3.15
CA PRO A 60 -7.81 30.43 2.08
C PRO A 60 -6.30 30.39 2.37
N VAL A 61 -5.88 30.01 3.58
CA VAL A 61 -4.49 29.91 3.99
C VAL A 61 -3.96 28.51 3.70
N VAL A 62 -3.11 28.37 2.67
CA VAL A 62 -2.56 27.06 2.29
C VAL A 62 -1.58 26.57 3.37
N LYS A 63 -1.92 25.47 4.05
CA LYS A 63 -1.08 24.83 5.08
C LYS A 63 -0.39 23.60 4.48
N SER A 64 0.87 23.72 4.09
CA SER A 64 1.60 22.61 3.48
C SER A 64 2.69 22.04 4.38
N PHE A 65 3.10 20.80 4.10
CA PHE A 65 4.32 20.18 4.62
C PHE A 65 5.40 20.21 3.53
N PRO A 66 6.00 21.37 3.22
CA PRO A 66 6.71 21.57 1.94
C PRO A 66 8.01 20.79 1.76
N ALA A 67 8.44 20.00 2.75
CA ALA A 67 9.78 19.43 2.82
C ALA A 67 9.82 17.90 2.65
N HIS A 68 9.14 17.38 1.62
CA HIS A 68 9.29 15.97 1.25
C HIS A 68 9.00 15.69 -0.23
N ALA A 69 9.45 14.53 -0.70
CA ALA A 69 9.18 14.05 -2.05
C ALA A 69 7.72 13.58 -2.19
N SER A 70 7.30 13.32 -3.43
CA SER A 70 6.04 12.63 -3.69
C SER A 70 6.07 11.20 -3.10
N PRO A 71 4.98 10.70 -2.51
CA PRO A 71 4.92 9.33 -1.97
C PRO A 71 4.80 8.26 -3.07
N GLY A 72 4.57 8.68 -4.32
CA GLY A 72 4.42 7.77 -5.45
C GLY A 72 3.12 6.95 -5.42
N ASP A 73 2.97 6.15 -6.46
CA ASP A 73 1.84 5.24 -6.64
C ASP A 73 1.91 4.06 -5.66
N GLN A 74 0.80 3.77 -4.98
CA GLN A 74 0.66 2.64 -4.07
C GLN A 74 -0.50 1.75 -4.50
N ASP A 75 -0.33 0.44 -4.29
CA ASP A 75 -1.42 -0.53 -4.40
C ASP A 75 -2.41 -0.32 -3.24
N PRO A 76 -3.73 -0.39 -3.45
CA PRO A 76 -4.67 -0.33 -2.34
C PRO A 76 -4.55 -1.57 -1.43
N PRO A 77 -4.31 -1.42 -0.11
CA PRO A 77 -4.18 -2.56 0.78
C PRO A 77 -5.48 -3.38 0.83
N ALA A 78 -5.34 -4.71 0.91
CA ALA A 78 -6.48 -5.60 1.12
C ALA A 78 -7.15 -5.32 2.46
N TRP A 79 -8.45 -5.03 2.44
CA TRP A 79 -9.25 -4.81 3.65
C TRP A 79 -9.62 -6.13 4.34
N HIS A 80 -9.71 -7.22 3.58
CA HIS A 80 -10.05 -8.54 4.11
C HIS A 80 -8.98 -9.16 5.02
N ASN A 81 -7.87 -8.46 5.28
CA ASN A 81 -6.85 -8.87 6.24
C ASN A 81 -6.57 -7.78 7.29
N THR A 82 -7.38 -6.72 7.36
CA THR A 82 -7.20 -5.63 8.33
C THR A 82 -7.34 -6.11 9.77
N GLY A 83 -8.21 -7.09 10.06
CA GLY A 83 -8.34 -7.69 11.39
C GLY A 83 -7.05 -8.35 11.92
N SER A 84 -6.09 -8.63 11.04
CA SER A 84 -4.78 -9.19 11.36
C SER A 84 -3.66 -8.15 11.45
N ARG A 85 -3.97 -6.85 11.31
CA ARG A 85 -2.99 -5.77 11.18
C ARG A 85 -3.17 -4.75 12.29
N PRO A 86 -2.22 -4.61 13.23
CA PRO A 86 -2.31 -3.59 14.27
C PRO A 86 -2.04 -2.16 13.76
N ARG A 87 -1.60 -2.01 12.50
CA ARG A 87 -1.22 -0.73 11.87
C ARG A 87 -1.78 -0.60 10.45
N VAL A 88 -2.06 0.64 10.05
CA VAL A 88 -2.56 0.99 8.71
C VAL A 88 -1.48 1.64 7.84
N TYR A 89 -1.79 1.79 6.54
CA TYR A 89 -0.89 2.19 5.45
C TYR A 89 0.23 1.19 5.15
N MET A 90 0.95 1.45 4.05
CA MET A 90 2.05 0.62 3.58
C MET A 90 3.28 0.66 4.49
N ASP A 91 3.45 1.75 5.23
CA ASP A 91 4.57 1.96 6.15
C ASP A 91 4.25 1.55 7.60
N GLY A 92 2.99 1.23 7.93
CA GLY A 92 2.56 0.88 9.29
C GLY A 92 2.61 2.06 10.27
N GLY A 93 2.66 3.28 9.76
CA GLY A 93 2.92 4.50 10.53
C GLY A 93 1.87 4.85 11.56
N VAL A 94 0.61 4.48 11.33
CA VAL A 94 -0.54 4.86 12.15
C VAL A 94 -1.24 3.62 12.72
N SER A 95 -1.80 3.75 13.92
CA SER A 95 -2.55 2.67 14.60
C SER A 95 -3.77 2.25 13.77
N ALA A 96 -4.08 0.95 13.74
CA ALA A 96 -5.35 0.48 13.17
C ALA A 96 -6.57 0.92 13.98
N ASP A 97 -6.39 1.28 15.25
CA ASP A 97 -7.44 1.86 16.11
C ASP A 97 -7.76 3.32 15.75
N ASN A 98 -6.99 3.94 14.85
CA ASN A 98 -7.28 5.29 14.39
C ASN A 98 -8.34 5.26 13.28
N THR A 99 -9.59 5.51 13.65
CA THR A 99 -10.70 5.56 12.70
C THR A 99 -10.68 6.84 11.86
N ARG A 100 -10.21 7.97 12.41
CA ARG A 100 -10.10 9.24 11.68
C ARG A 100 -9.17 9.14 10.47
N ALA A 101 -8.15 8.29 10.54
CA ALA A 101 -7.29 7.96 9.40
C ALA A 101 -8.05 7.41 8.18
N LEU A 102 -9.21 6.77 8.36
CA LEU A 102 -10.06 6.31 7.27
C LEU A 102 -10.94 7.43 6.67
N MET A 103 -11.11 8.54 7.40
CA MET A 103 -12.01 9.64 7.04
C MET A 103 -11.37 10.67 6.08
N GLN A 104 -10.11 10.50 5.72
CA GLN A 104 -9.32 11.48 4.94
C GLN A 104 -10.05 12.00 3.71
N PHE A 105 -10.63 11.10 2.92
CA PHE A 105 -11.31 11.45 1.68
C PHE A 105 -12.70 12.10 1.87
N LEU A 106 -13.27 12.14 3.08
CA LEU A 106 -14.45 12.98 3.35
C LEU A 106 -14.15 14.47 3.19
N THR A 107 -12.89 14.88 3.33
CA THR A 107 -12.46 16.27 3.16
C THR A 107 -12.51 16.75 1.69
N ALA A 108 -12.70 15.82 0.74
CA ALA A 108 -12.81 16.09 -0.70
C ALA A 108 -14.06 16.89 -1.11
N SER A 109 -15.00 17.14 -0.19
CA SER A 109 -16.15 18.03 -0.40
C SER A 109 -15.73 19.52 -0.43
N ILE A 110 -14.83 19.86 -1.36
CA ILE A 110 -14.26 21.20 -1.54
C ILE A 110 -15.16 22.12 -2.38
N THR A 111 -16.16 21.57 -3.08
CA THR A 111 -17.00 22.30 -4.06
C THR A 111 -18.38 22.67 -3.56
N THR A 112 -18.83 22.14 -2.41
CA THR A 112 -20.13 22.51 -1.84
C THR A 112 -19.92 23.40 -0.62
N SER A 113 -20.35 24.65 -0.72
CA SER A 113 -20.47 25.57 0.43
C SER A 113 -21.55 25.14 1.43
N THR A 114 -22.28 24.06 1.13
CA THR A 114 -23.38 23.50 1.92
C THR A 114 -23.17 22.00 2.08
N CYS A 115 -22.62 21.57 3.22
CA CYS A 115 -22.76 20.19 3.67
C CYS A 115 -24.13 20.07 4.35
N SER A 116 -25.17 19.83 3.56
CA SER A 116 -26.53 19.67 4.09
C SER A 116 -26.70 18.27 4.69
N ASP A 117 -26.57 18.18 6.01
CA ASP A 117 -27.36 17.24 6.80
C ASP A 117 -28.84 17.65 6.65
N ALA A 118 -29.78 16.70 6.62
CA ALA A 118 -31.22 17.03 6.59
C ALA A 118 -31.68 17.82 7.84
N ASN A 119 -30.80 18.00 8.84
CA ASN A 119 -31.04 18.65 10.12
C ASN A 119 -30.04 19.79 10.47
N ALA A 120 -29.13 20.22 9.58
CA ALA A 120 -28.11 21.21 9.92
C ALA A 120 -28.41 22.60 9.31
N GLU A 121 -29.12 23.43 10.08
CA GLU A 121 -29.19 24.87 9.84
C GLU A 121 -27.86 25.55 10.26
N THR A 122 -27.26 26.30 9.33
CA THR A 122 -26.40 27.50 9.60
C THR A 122 -24.99 27.35 10.21
N THR A 123 -24.20 26.32 9.89
CA THR A 123 -22.73 26.34 10.16
C THR A 123 -21.94 26.71 8.89
N PRO A 124 -21.10 27.77 8.89
CA PRO A 124 -20.18 28.02 7.79
C PRO A 124 -19.10 26.93 7.76
N GLY A 125 -19.09 26.11 6.71
CA GLY A 125 -18.05 25.10 6.48
C GLY A 125 -18.51 23.65 6.72
N CYS A 126 -17.83 22.73 6.03
CA CYS A 126 -18.14 21.29 6.05
C CYS A 126 -17.48 20.55 7.21
N GLY A 127 -16.63 21.21 8.00
CA GLY A 127 -15.79 20.57 9.00
C GLY A 127 -16.57 19.89 10.11
N ALA A 128 -17.57 20.58 10.68
CA ALA A 128 -18.46 19.98 11.67
C ALA A 128 -19.25 18.77 11.13
N TRP A 129 -19.62 18.77 9.85
CA TRP A 129 -20.27 17.61 9.22
C TRP A 129 -19.31 16.44 9.07
N ILE A 130 -18.06 16.68 8.63
CA ILE A 130 -17.01 15.65 8.53
C ILE A 130 -16.80 14.98 9.89
N LYS A 131 -16.64 15.78 10.96
CA LYS A 131 -16.42 15.25 12.32
C LYS A 131 -17.58 14.39 12.81
N ARG A 132 -18.83 14.74 12.49
CA ARG A 132 -20.00 13.92 12.85
C ARG A 132 -20.00 12.53 12.22
N GLN A 133 -19.29 12.32 11.12
CA GLN A 133 -19.18 11.00 10.48
C GLN A 133 -18.26 10.04 11.25
N GLU A 134 -17.56 10.48 12.30
CA GLU A 134 -16.65 9.62 13.06
C GLU A 134 -17.34 8.35 13.58
N HIS A 135 -18.60 8.46 14.03
CA HIS A 135 -19.38 7.29 14.46
C HIS A 135 -19.62 6.29 13.32
N ASP A 136 -20.05 6.77 12.15
CA ASP A 136 -20.27 5.91 10.97
C ASP A 136 -18.96 5.28 10.51
N PHE A 137 -17.81 5.97 10.68
CA PHE A 137 -16.51 5.42 10.35
C PHE A 137 -16.01 4.38 11.36
N GLU A 138 -16.44 4.43 12.63
CA GLU A 138 -16.21 3.33 13.58
C GLU A 138 -16.98 2.06 13.14
N ASP A 139 -18.21 2.23 12.65
CA ASP A 139 -19.00 1.13 12.08
C ASP A 139 -18.35 0.60 10.79
N ILE A 140 -17.87 1.49 9.90
CA ILE A 140 -17.13 1.10 8.68
C ILE A 140 -15.84 0.37 9.05
N ARG A 141 -15.08 0.84 10.03
CA ARG A 141 -13.87 0.17 10.51
C ARG A 141 -14.21 -1.22 11.02
N THR A 142 -15.22 -1.35 11.88
CA THR A 142 -15.69 -2.64 12.41
C THR A 142 -16.13 -3.57 11.28
N PHE A 143 -16.84 -3.04 10.28
CA PHE A 143 -17.23 -3.80 9.10
C PHE A 143 -16.00 -4.27 8.31
N VAL A 144 -15.03 -3.39 8.05
CA VAL A 144 -13.78 -3.72 7.35
C VAL A 144 -13.00 -4.80 8.09
N GLU A 145 -12.88 -4.70 9.42
CA GLU A 145 -12.22 -5.70 10.27
C GLU A 145 -12.96 -7.04 10.30
N SER A 146 -14.27 -7.06 10.04
CA SER A 146 -15.08 -8.28 9.95
C SER A 146 -14.96 -9.01 8.60
N ILE A 147 -14.34 -8.40 7.60
CA ILE A 147 -14.18 -9.03 6.27
C ILE A 147 -13.13 -10.13 6.36
N GLU A 148 -13.52 -11.34 6.00
CA GLU A 148 -12.60 -12.47 5.87
C GLU A 148 -12.01 -12.57 4.44
N PRO A 149 -10.76 -13.05 4.30
CA PRO A 149 -10.14 -13.29 3.00
C PRO A 149 -10.95 -14.32 2.19
N PRO A 150 -11.01 -14.19 0.86
CA PRO A 150 -11.62 -15.23 0.05
C PRO A 150 -10.77 -16.50 0.12
N ALA A 151 -11.42 -17.67 0.23
CA ALA A 151 -10.72 -18.95 0.11
C ALA A 151 -10.15 -19.12 -1.31
N PHE A 152 -9.03 -19.83 -1.42
CA PHE A 152 -8.46 -20.20 -2.72
C PHE A 152 -9.51 -20.90 -3.60
N PRO A 153 -9.67 -20.47 -4.86
CA PRO A 153 -10.89 -20.77 -5.61
C PRO A 153 -10.92 -22.24 -5.99
N ARG A 154 -12.06 -22.88 -5.72
CA ARG A 154 -12.41 -24.22 -6.20
C ARG A 154 -13.76 -24.11 -6.89
N SER A 155 -13.74 -24.08 -8.21
CA SER A 155 -14.95 -23.93 -9.02
C SER A 155 -14.95 -24.86 -10.22
N THR A 156 -16.07 -24.90 -10.93
CA THR A 156 -16.24 -25.65 -12.18
C THR A 156 -15.62 -24.96 -13.40
N ASP A 157 -15.09 -23.73 -13.24
CA ASP A 157 -14.37 -23.05 -14.31
C ASP A 157 -13.10 -23.85 -14.66
N PRO A 158 -12.86 -24.20 -15.95
CA PRO A 158 -11.65 -24.93 -16.36
C PRO A 158 -10.33 -24.25 -16.02
N ALA A 159 -10.31 -22.92 -15.86
CA ALA A 159 -9.14 -22.17 -15.43
C ALA A 159 -8.93 -22.21 -13.91
N SER A 160 -9.95 -22.58 -13.12
CA SER A 160 -9.85 -22.71 -11.67
C SER A 160 -8.99 -23.93 -11.29
N PRO A 161 -8.08 -23.78 -10.32
CA PRO A 161 -7.31 -24.90 -9.81
C PRO A 161 -8.25 -25.90 -9.11
N GLN A 162 -7.96 -27.19 -9.29
CA GLN A 162 -8.83 -28.27 -8.80
C GLN A 162 -8.45 -28.75 -7.40
N TYR A 163 -7.18 -28.59 -7.01
CA TYR A 163 -6.68 -28.97 -5.69
C TYR A 163 -5.48 -28.11 -5.30
N ILE A 164 -5.18 -28.13 -4.00
CA ILE A 164 -3.90 -27.70 -3.42
C ILE A 164 -3.16 -28.99 -3.08
N ASP A 165 -1.87 -29.07 -3.42
CA ASP A 165 -1.07 -30.25 -3.09
C ASP A 165 -0.77 -30.24 -1.58
N ALA A 166 -1.46 -31.12 -0.84
CA ALA A 166 -1.39 -31.15 0.62
C ALA A 166 0.01 -31.52 1.15
N VAL A 167 0.79 -32.31 0.40
CA VAL A 167 2.14 -32.70 0.81
C VAL A 167 3.08 -31.51 0.67
N LYS A 168 3.02 -30.83 -0.47
CA LYS A 168 3.78 -29.60 -0.72
C LYS A 168 3.38 -28.48 0.23
N ALA A 169 2.09 -28.28 0.47
CA ALA A 169 1.61 -27.27 1.41
C ALA A 169 2.09 -27.53 2.84
N ALA A 170 2.13 -28.78 3.30
CA ALA A 170 2.66 -29.12 4.62
C ALA A 170 4.16 -28.85 4.74
N HIS A 171 4.95 -29.14 3.69
CA HIS A 171 6.38 -28.80 3.69
C HIS A 171 6.60 -27.28 3.54
N GLY A 172 5.78 -26.60 2.75
CA GLY A 172 5.76 -25.15 2.63
C GLY A 172 5.44 -24.45 3.95
N GLU A 173 4.55 -25.00 4.76
CA GLU A 173 4.27 -24.53 6.12
C GLU A 173 5.53 -24.58 7.00
N GLU A 174 6.27 -25.69 6.96
CA GLU A 174 7.53 -25.85 7.69
C GLU A 174 8.57 -24.83 7.21
N LEU A 175 8.76 -24.71 5.89
CA LEU A 175 9.66 -23.73 5.29
C LEU A 175 9.31 -22.30 5.71
N PHE A 176 8.03 -21.91 5.62
CA PHE A 176 7.55 -20.58 5.94
C PHE A 176 7.88 -20.16 7.38
N HIS A 177 7.78 -21.12 8.31
CA HIS A 177 8.02 -20.85 9.73
C HIS A 177 9.46 -21.09 10.17
N CYS A 178 10.25 -21.90 9.46
CA CYS A 178 11.55 -22.36 9.97
C CYS A 178 12.75 -22.09 9.08
N LYS A 179 12.58 -21.95 7.76
CA LYS A 179 13.70 -21.68 6.85
C LYS A 179 14.28 -20.31 7.15
N ASN A 180 15.53 -20.28 7.62
CA ASN A 180 16.27 -19.04 7.77
C ASN A 180 16.79 -18.58 6.40
N LEU A 181 16.46 -17.36 6.00
CA LEU A 181 16.84 -16.77 4.71
C LEU A 181 18.16 -15.98 4.78
N PHE A 182 18.81 -15.92 5.94
CA PHE A 182 19.98 -15.07 6.21
C PHE A 182 21.21 -15.81 6.78
N GLY A 183 21.15 -17.14 6.92
CA GLY A 183 22.22 -17.95 7.50
C GLY A 183 23.34 -18.33 6.51
N PRO A 184 24.55 -18.67 6.98
CA PRO A 184 25.66 -19.10 6.11
C PRO A 184 25.49 -20.52 5.56
N ASP A 185 24.63 -21.35 6.16
CA ASP A 185 24.20 -22.64 5.62
C ASP A 185 22.67 -22.67 5.49
N LEU A 186 22.17 -22.12 4.38
CA LEU A 186 20.75 -22.08 4.07
C LEU A 186 20.16 -23.48 3.81
N SER A 187 20.98 -24.53 3.67
CA SER A 187 20.52 -25.89 3.32
C SER A 187 20.17 -26.76 4.54
N ALA A 188 20.74 -26.47 5.72
CA ALA A 188 20.58 -27.28 6.92
C ALA A 188 19.41 -26.88 7.84
N ASP A 189 18.83 -25.68 7.67
CA ASP A 189 17.95 -25.04 8.65
C ASP A 189 16.46 -25.48 8.61
N ALA A 190 16.05 -26.26 7.60
CA ALA A 190 14.67 -26.76 7.52
C ALA A 190 14.42 -27.94 8.47
N GLN A 191 15.45 -28.74 8.81
CA GLN A 191 15.24 -29.94 9.62
C GLN A 191 15.01 -29.61 11.09
N GLY A 192 13.73 -29.53 11.45
CA GLY A 192 13.28 -29.72 12.83
C GLY A 192 13.12 -28.45 13.65
N CYS A 193 13.30 -27.25 13.09
CA CYS A 193 12.87 -26.01 13.75
C CYS A 193 13.47 -25.77 15.16
N ALA A 194 14.44 -26.57 15.61
CA ALA A 194 14.63 -26.93 17.02
C ALA A 194 15.80 -26.24 17.71
N GLN A 195 16.70 -25.55 17.01
CA GLN A 195 17.84 -24.89 17.64
C GLN A 195 18.21 -23.62 16.88
N GLN A 196 18.01 -22.46 17.50
CA GLN A 196 18.66 -21.22 17.05
C GLN A 196 20.14 -21.27 17.45
N GLY A 197 21.03 -21.46 16.47
CA GLY A 197 22.47 -21.30 16.63
C GLY A 197 22.87 -19.86 17.00
N ALA A 198 24.12 -19.67 17.43
CA ALA A 198 24.63 -18.37 17.88
C ALA A 198 24.58 -17.30 16.76
N GLU A 199 24.81 -17.69 15.51
CA GLU A 199 24.68 -16.80 14.33
C GLU A 199 23.23 -16.44 14.03
N GLN A 200 22.28 -17.39 14.15
CA GLN A 200 20.84 -17.13 14.04
C GLN A 200 20.34 -16.22 15.16
N LYS A 201 20.92 -16.25 16.36
CA LYS A 201 20.64 -15.27 17.42
C LYS A 201 21.21 -13.89 17.10
N ALA A 202 22.33 -13.81 16.36
CA ALA A 202 22.97 -12.56 15.99
C ALA A 202 22.31 -11.88 14.76
N SER A 203 21.94 -12.64 13.72
CA SER A 203 21.15 -12.15 12.57
C SER A 203 19.66 -11.99 12.93
N GLY A 204 19.15 -12.89 13.77
CA GLY A 204 17.82 -12.87 14.36
C GLY A 204 17.59 -11.80 15.43
N ALA A 205 18.64 -11.16 15.92
CA ALA A 205 18.53 -10.02 16.82
C ALA A 205 17.71 -8.87 16.21
N LEU A 206 17.68 -8.77 14.86
CA LEU A 206 16.80 -7.83 14.17
C LEU A 206 15.45 -8.46 13.78
N PHE A 207 15.39 -9.71 13.28
CA PHE A 207 14.15 -10.30 12.73
C PHE A 207 13.87 -11.75 13.14
N GLY A 208 13.99 -12.09 14.43
CA GLY A 208 13.55 -13.38 14.95
C GLY A 208 14.38 -14.57 14.45
N ASN A 209 13.78 -15.55 13.79
CA ASN A 209 14.51 -16.73 13.28
C ASN A 209 14.91 -16.62 11.80
N GLY A 210 14.69 -15.47 11.15
CA GLY A 210 15.01 -15.26 9.75
C GLY A 210 14.07 -15.93 8.73
N SER A 211 12.94 -16.49 9.18
CA SER A 211 11.91 -17.08 8.31
C SER A 211 10.88 -16.07 7.83
N CYS A 212 10.00 -16.48 6.91
CA CYS A 212 8.88 -15.64 6.48
C CYS A 212 8.01 -15.20 7.68
N SER A 213 7.77 -16.11 8.63
CA SER A 213 6.95 -15.86 9.81
C SER A 213 7.51 -14.81 10.77
N SER A 214 8.82 -14.53 10.72
CA SER A 214 9.44 -13.54 11.61
C SER A 214 9.12 -12.09 11.24
N CYS A 215 8.65 -11.87 10.00
CA CYS A 215 8.12 -10.60 9.54
C CYS A 215 6.60 -10.68 9.32
N HIS A 216 6.11 -11.71 8.62
CA HIS A 216 4.71 -11.78 8.19
C HIS A 216 3.75 -12.40 9.21
N GLY A 217 4.23 -12.84 10.38
CA GLY A 217 3.39 -13.48 11.39
C GLY A 217 3.36 -15.00 11.30
N VAL A 218 2.89 -15.64 12.37
CA VAL A 218 2.75 -17.10 12.47
C VAL A 218 1.30 -17.48 12.15
N TYR A 219 1.07 -18.30 11.14
CA TYR A 219 -0.29 -18.65 10.69
C TYR A 219 -0.77 -20.02 11.16
N SER A 220 0.16 -20.93 11.45
CA SER A 220 -0.18 -22.29 11.86
C SER A 220 -0.18 -22.43 13.38
N SER A 221 -1.22 -23.11 13.89
CA SER A 221 -1.33 -23.48 15.30
C SER A 221 -0.17 -24.36 15.77
N THR A 222 0.45 -25.12 14.88
CA THR A 222 1.65 -25.94 15.17
C THR A 222 2.79 -25.08 15.72
N TYR A 223 2.88 -23.83 15.27
CA TYR A 223 3.95 -22.90 15.63
C TYR A 223 3.51 -21.80 16.61
N ALA A 224 2.29 -21.87 17.16
CA ALA A 224 1.74 -20.86 18.07
C ALA A 224 2.58 -20.65 19.34
N SER A 225 3.33 -21.67 19.79
CA SER A 225 4.27 -21.58 20.92
C SER A 225 5.46 -20.63 20.68
N ARG A 226 5.65 -20.16 19.45
CA ARG A 226 6.67 -19.17 19.08
C ARG A 226 6.19 -17.72 19.27
N LEU A 227 4.90 -17.53 19.50
CA LEU A 227 4.32 -16.25 19.82
C LEU A 227 4.31 -16.03 21.34
N PRO A 228 4.37 -14.77 21.80
CA PRO A 228 4.22 -14.46 23.22
C PRO A 228 2.81 -14.81 23.73
N ASP A 229 1.81 -14.82 22.85
CA ASP A 229 0.44 -15.25 23.13
C ASP A 229 -0.13 -16.00 21.91
N GLN A 230 -0.80 -17.13 22.13
CA GLN A 230 -1.37 -17.96 21.05
C GLN A 230 -2.53 -17.26 20.32
N SER A 231 -3.17 -16.27 20.93
CA SER A 231 -4.20 -15.44 20.27
C SER A 231 -3.63 -14.57 19.14
N MET A 232 -2.31 -14.43 19.04
CA MET A 232 -1.65 -13.65 17.99
C MET A 232 -1.40 -14.44 16.69
N VAL A 233 -1.87 -15.69 16.59
CA VAL A 233 -1.80 -16.44 15.33
C VAL A 233 -2.53 -15.66 14.23
N GLY A 234 -1.87 -15.48 13.09
CA GLY A 234 -2.34 -14.72 11.94
C GLY A 234 -2.07 -13.21 12.00
N VAL A 235 -1.58 -12.67 13.14
CA VAL A 235 -1.29 -11.24 13.27
C VAL A 235 0.05 -10.88 12.61
N ALA A 236 0.03 -9.86 11.75
CA ALA A 236 1.21 -9.29 11.09
C ALA A 236 1.45 -7.85 11.58
N GLY A 237 2.27 -7.72 12.62
CA GLY A 237 2.56 -6.44 13.29
C GLY A 237 3.95 -5.86 13.02
N ARG A 238 4.72 -6.45 12.11
CA ARG A 238 6.12 -6.05 11.89
C ARG A 238 6.21 -4.93 10.86
N ILE A 239 6.93 -3.86 11.20
CA ILE A 239 7.45 -2.91 10.22
C ILE A 239 8.91 -3.27 9.96
N VAL A 240 9.25 -3.48 8.69
CA VAL A 240 10.59 -3.86 8.23
C VAL A 240 11.33 -2.59 7.82
N PRO A 241 12.50 -2.29 8.41
CA PRO A 241 13.23 -1.06 8.11
C PRO A 241 13.57 -0.93 6.63
N ARG A 242 13.47 0.30 6.11
CA ARG A 242 13.74 0.64 4.70
C ARG A 242 15.03 0.02 4.18
N ASP A 243 16.14 0.22 4.90
CA ASP A 243 17.47 -0.22 4.45
C ASP A 243 17.66 -1.74 4.43
N PHE A 244 16.77 -2.44 5.13
CA PHE A 244 16.72 -3.90 5.11
C PHE A 244 15.85 -4.39 3.96
N VAL A 245 14.57 -3.96 3.91
CA VAL A 245 13.60 -4.41 2.90
C VAL A 245 13.94 -3.96 1.50
N ARG A 246 14.48 -2.75 1.34
CA ARG A 246 14.99 -2.17 0.08
C ARG A 246 14.01 -2.20 -1.10
N THR A 247 12.71 -2.26 -0.83
CA THR A 247 11.69 -2.00 -1.86
C THR A 247 11.76 -0.55 -2.29
N ASP A 248 11.01 -0.18 -3.34
CA ASP A 248 10.96 1.21 -3.83
C ASP A 248 10.88 2.20 -2.65
N PRO A 249 11.76 3.21 -2.58
CA PRO A 249 11.81 4.09 -1.42
C PRO A 249 10.84 5.27 -1.48
N GLY A 250 10.15 5.53 -2.60
CA GLY A 250 9.34 6.73 -2.81
C GLY A 250 8.33 6.97 -1.69
N ARG A 251 7.60 5.94 -1.27
CA ARG A 251 6.63 6.04 -0.17
C ARG A 251 7.27 6.45 1.16
N VAL A 252 8.39 5.82 1.53
CA VAL A 252 9.08 6.11 2.80
C VAL A 252 9.92 7.39 2.76
N ASP A 253 10.37 7.82 1.58
CA ASP A 253 11.09 9.08 1.38
C ASP A 253 10.17 10.29 1.46
N ALA A 254 8.90 10.14 1.08
CA ALA A 254 7.87 11.13 1.33
C ALA A 254 7.56 11.30 2.83
N LEU A 255 7.83 10.29 3.65
CA LEU A 255 7.75 10.42 5.11
C LEU A 255 8.99 11.17 5.59
N ALA A 256 9.03 12.49 5.43
CA ALA A 256 9.97 13.32 6.16
C ALA A 256 9.57 13.38 7.65
N ARG A 257 10.52 13.74 8.52
CA ARG A 257 10.25 13.90 9.95
C ARG A 257 9.18 14.95 10.19
N GLU A 258 9.22 16.03 9.42
CA GLU A 258 8.33 17.18 9.49
C GLU A 258 6.89 16.78 9.14
N LEU A 259 6.70 15.95 8.11
CA LEU A 259 5.39 15.41 7.74
C LEU A 259 4.83 14.52 8.85
N ARG A 260 5.63 13.58 9.36
CA ARG A 260 5.20 12.68 10.45
C ARG A 260 4.87 13.44 11.74
N TRP A 261 5.65 14.46 12.06
CA TRP A 261 5.40 15.33 13.21
C TRP A 261 4.13 16.16 13.00
N GLY A 262 3.97 16.71 11.80
CA GLY A 262 2.81 17.46 11.36
C GLY A 262 1.52 16.66 11.47
N TRP A 263 1.51 15.41 10.99
CA TRP A 263 0.39 14.47 11.16
C TRP A 263 -0.09 14.41 12.61
N GLY A 264 0.84 14.28 13.57
CA GLY A 264 0.52 14.21 14.99
C GLY A 264 -0.21 15.45 15.53
N THR A 265 -0.16 16.58 14.83
CA THR A 265 -0.84 17.82 15.22
C THR A 265 -2.24 17.98 14.60
N LEU A 266 -2.67 17.05 13.75
CA LEU A 266 -3.93 17.13 13.02
C LEU A 266 -5.08 16.53 13.84
N TRP A 267 -6.32 16.95 13.55
CA TRP A 267 -7.53 16.27 14.02
C TRP A 267 -7.50 14.76 13.72
N PHE A 268 -6.93 14.35 12.57
CA PHE A 268 -6.73 12.96 12.15
C PHE A 268 -5.84 12.13 13.09
N ALA A 269 -5.03 12.77 13.94
CA ALA A 269 -4.22 12.10 14.96
C ALA A 269 -4.81 12.21 16.37
N TYR A 270 -6.06 12.69 16.50
CA TYR A 270 -6.73 12.97 17.78
C TYR A 270 -6.01 14.05 18.61
N ALA A 271 -5.59 15.15 17.97
CA ALA A 271 -4.94 16.28 18.65
C ALA A 271 -5.88 17.06 19.60
N ASP A 272 -7.17 17.11 19.27
CA ASP A 272 -8.29 17.59 20.09
C ASP A 272 -8.48 16.78 21.39
N ASN A 273 -8.05 15.51 21.42
CA ASN A 273 -8.07 14.65 22.61
C ASN A 273 -6.68 14.55 23.29
N SER A 274 -5.78 15.51 23.05
CA SER A 274 -4.48 15.55 23.74
C SER A 274 -4.63 15.95 25.21
N ALA A 275 -3.77 15.42 26.09
CA ALA A 275 -3.80 15.71 27.53
C ALA A 275 -3.56 17.20 27.87
N SER A 276 -3.12 17.99 26.90
CA SER A 276 -2.78 19.40 27.01
C SER A 276 -3.85 20.35 26.47
N ASN A 277 -4.99 19.86 25.97
CA ASN A 277 -6.04 20.71 25.38
C ASN A 277 -7.34 20.69 26.20
N PRO A 278 -7.48 21.56 27.22
CA PRO A 278 -8.66 21.59 28.09
C PRO A 278 -9.81 22.50 27.60
N SER A 279 -9.76 23.07 26.39
CA SER A 279 -10.78 24.02 25.91
C SER A 279 -11.31 23.65 24.54
N ASP A 280 -12.64 23.63 24.43
CA ASP A 280 -13.42 23.59 23.20
C ASP A 280 -12.82 24.47 22.11
N GLU A 281 -12.84 23.96 20.88
CA GLU A 281 -12.50 24.61 19.62
C GLU A 281 -13.30 25.92 19.44
N ALA A 282 -12.86 27.01 20.06
CA ALA A 282 -13.26 28.33 19.65
C ALA A 282 -12.76 28.50 18.20
N LEU A 283 -13.68 28.78 17.28
CA LEU A 283 -13.39 29.09 15.87
C LEU A 283 -12.14 29.98 15.78
N ASN A 284 -11.02 29.42 15.32
CA ASN A 284 -9.80 30.17 15.12
C ASN A 284 -10.11 31.30 14.11
N ASP A 285 -9.83 32.56 14.47
CA ASP A 285 -9.88 33.65 13.49
C ASP A 285 -8.71 33.54 12.49
N GLN A 286 -8.74 34.29 11.38
CA GLN A 286 -7.70 34.17 10.34
C GLN A 286 -6.27 34.44 10.87
N VAL A 287 -6.11 35.27 11.90
CA VAL A 287 -4.81 35.60 12.51
C VAL A 287 -4.31 34.45 13.40
N THR A 288 -5.23 33.83 14.15
CA THR A 288 -4.97 32.62 14.93
C THR A 288 -4.68 31.45 14.00
N GLU A 289 -5.36 31.35 12.86
CA GLU A 289 -5.09 30.37 11.79
C GLU A 289 -3.70 30.51 11.17
N GLU A 290 -3.26 31.74 10.87
CA GLU A 290 -1.91 32.02 10.35
C GLU A 290 -0.81 31.66 11.35
N THR A 291 -1.07 31.79 12.66
CA THR A 291 -0.10 31.51 13.73
C THR A 291 -0.19 30.08 14.29
N ASN A 292 -1.35 29.42 14.21
CA ASN A 292 -1.57 28.00 14.51
C ASN A 292 -0.92 27.08 13.46
N GLY A 293 -0.46 27.60 12.32
CA GLY A 293 0.29 26.86 11.31
C GLY A 293 1.73 26.48 11.72
N LEU A 294 2.22 26.93 12.88
CA LEU A 294 3.54 26.54 13.38
C LEU A 294 3.48 25.11 13.97
N LEU A 295 3.83 24.11 13.16
CA LEU A 295 3.79 22.67 13.50
C LEU A 295 4.42 22.31 14.86
N TYR A 296 5.39 23.09 15.32
CA TYR A 296 6.13 22.83 16.55
C TYR A 296 5.45 23.38 17.82
N THR A 297 4.41 24.20 17.70
CA THR A 297 3.67 24.77 18.84
C THR A 297 2.35 24.05 19.13
N ARG A 298 1.89 23.20 18.21
CA ARG A 298 0.65 22.42 18.35
C ARG A 298 0.86 21.19 19.23
N ALA A 299 -0.16 20.84 20.00
CA ALA A 299 -0.17 19.62 20.78
C ALA A 299 -0.19 18.37 19.88
N GLN A 300 0.50 17.33 20.32
CA GLN A 300 0.55 16.04 19.66
C GLN A 300 -0.67 15.20 20.12
N GLY A 301 -1.42 14.67 19.16
CA GLY A 301 -2.57 13.79 19.40
C GLY A 301 -2.18 12.37 19.79
N ARG A 302 -3.15 11.55 20.15
CA ARG A 302 -2.94 10.19 20.68
C ARG A 302 -2.50 9.17 19.61
N CYS A 303 -2.82 9.41 18.34
CA CYS A 303 -2.56 8.47 17.24
C CYS A 303 -1.60 9.06 16.20
N GLY A 304 -0.44 9.55 16.66
CA GLY A 304 0.60 10.00 15.76
C GLY A 304 1.48 8.88 15.19
N TRP A 305 2.56 9.27 14.52
CA TRP A 305 3.40 8.33 13.75
C TRP A 305 4.39 7.55 14.65
N VAL A 306 4.53 6.24 14.42
CA VAL A 306 5.30 5.32 15.30
C VAL A 306 6.76 5.75 15.55
N GLY A 307 7.44 6.32 14.54
CA GLY A 307 8.83 6.81 14.64
C GLY A 307 9.00 8.24 15.19
N VAL A 308 7.91 8.89 15.60
CA VAL A 308 7.92 10.22 16.23
C VAL A 308 7.56 10.12 17.71
N TYR A 309 6.63 9.23 18.06
CA TYR A 309 6.07 9.09 19.40
C TYR A 309 6.80 8.08 20.28
N GLU A 310 7.65 7.23 19.70
CA GLU A 310 8.44 6.24 20.43
C GLU A 310 9.95 6.52 20.25
N PRO A 311 10.54 7.42 21.06
CA PRO A 311 11.97 7.75 20.99
C PRO A 311 12.89 6.52 21.12
N SER A 312 12.41 5.45 21.78
CA SER A 312 13.10 4.17 21.93
C SER A 312 13.28 3.40 20.61
N LEU A 313 12.48 3.69 19.59
CA LEU A 313 12.61 3.10 18.26
C LEU A 313 13.52 3.92 17.32
N GLY A 314 13.98 5.10 17.74
CA GLY A 314 14.63 6.06 16.83
C GLY A 314 13.64 6.61 15.79
N GLN A 315 14.10 7.43 14.85
CA GLN A 315 13.28 7.86 13.69
C GLN A 315 13.09 6.70 12.71
N PHE A 316 12.47 5.62 13.17
CA PHE A 316 12.30 4.39 12.43
C PHE A 316 11.27 4.59 11.31
N ILE A 317 11.67 4.24 10.09
CA ILE A 317 10.82 4.26 8.88
C ILE A 317 11.06 2.95 8.12
N GLY A 318 9.98 2.39 7.59
CA GLY A 318 10.03 1.14 6.85
C GLY A 318 8.69 0.82 6.22
N TYR A 319 8.52 -0.45 5.84
CA TYR A 319 7.30 -0.98 5.27
C TYR A 319 6.68 -2.01 6.20
N ALA A 320 5.37 -1.93 6.42
CA ALA A 320 4.64 -2.97 7.13
C ALA A 320 4.74 -4.27 6.32
N ALA A 321 5.16 -5.37 6.97
CA ALA A 321 4.99 -6.69 6.39
C ALA A 321 3.49 -7.04 6.46
N PRO A 322 2.78 -7.14 5.31
CA PRO A 322 1.35 -7.37 5.34
C PRO A 322 1.03 -8.77 5.86
N ALA A 323 -0.17 -8.91 6.43
CA ALA A 323 -0.77 -10.22 6.65
C ALA A 323 -0.99 -10.91 5.29
N LEU A 324 -0.71 -12.21 5.23
CA LEU A 324 -0.76 -13.01 4.01
C LEU A 324 -2.06 -13.80 3.86
N HIS A 325 -3.01 -13.59 4.77
CA HIS A 325 -4.38 -14.08 4.64
C HIS A 325 -5.00 -13.60 3.32
N GLY A 326 -5.45 -14.54 2.47
CA GLY A 326 -6.00 -14.24 1.16
C GLY A 326 -5.00 -13.69 0.14
N LEU A 327 -3.68 -13.83 0.38
CA LEU A 327 -2.60 -13.35 -0.51
C LEU A 327 -2.80 -13.79 -1.97
N TRP A 328 -3.40 -14.97 -2.17
CA TRP A 328 -3.67 -15.48 -3.50
C TRP A 328 -4.55 -14.55 -4.34
N SER A 329 -5.32 -13.65 -3.73
CA SER A 329 -6.30 -12.78 -4.42
C SER A 329 -5.83 -11.34 -4.61
N THR A 330 -4.64 -10.99 -4.11
CA THR A 330 -4.18 -9.60 -4.01
C THR A 330 -3.02 -9.26 -4.94
N ALA A 331 -2.82 -10.03 -6.02
CA ALA A 331 -1.82 -9.68 -7.02
C ALA A 331 -2.22 -8.38 -7.76
N PRO A 332 -1.27 -7.52 -8.15
CA PRO A 332 0.18 -7.67 -8.01
C PRO A 332 0.69 -7.34 -6.59
N TYR A 333 1.97 -7.63 -6.33
CA TYR A 333 2.58 -7.62 -5.01
C TYR A 333 3.59 -6.48 -4.81
N LEU A 334 3.99 -6.31 -3.54
CA LEU A 334 4.68 -5.14 -2.98
C LEU A 334 3.77 -3.92 -2.85
N HIS A 335 4.20 -2.93 -2.08
CA HIS A 335 3.38 -1.76 -1.73
C HIS A 335 2.95 -0.90 -2.94
N ASN A 336 3.60 -1.07 -4.09
CA ASN A 336 3.35 -0.35 -5.33
C ASN A 336 2.83 -1.25 -6.45
N GLY A 337 2.51 -2.52 -6.17
CA GLY A 337 1.95 -3.43 -7.18
C GLY A 337 2.91 -3.75 -8.34
N SER A 338 4.22 -3.69 -8.11
CA SER A 338 5.25 -3.85 -9.15
C SER A 338 5.55 -5.28 -9.56
N VAL A 339 5.22 -6.26 -8.73
CA VAL A 339 5.58 -7.67 -8.95
C VAL A 339 4.32 -8.49 -9.26
N PRO A 340 4.16 -9.07 -10.46
CA PRO A 340 2.87 -9.62 -10.89
C PRO A 340 2.44 -10.91 -10.18
N THR A 341 3.38 -11.68 -9.64
CA THR A 341 3.08 -12.98 -9.02
C THR A 341 3.93 -13.24 -7.76
N VAL A 342 3.43 -14.06 -6.82
CA VAL A 342 4.20 -14.48 -5.62
C VAL A 342 5.47 -15.21 -6.02
N TYR A 343 5.44 -16.03 -7.09
CA TYR A 343 6.65 -16.64 -7.65
C TYR A 343 7.76 -15.60 -7.88
N HIS A 344 7.45 -14.46 -8.50
CA HIS A 344 8.42 -13.41 -8.75
C HIS A 344 8.80 -12.62 -7.48
N VAL A 345 7.97 -12.61 -6.44
CA VAL A 345 8.40 -12.15 -5.11
C VAL A 345 9.51 -13.08 -4.58
N LEU A 346 9.29 -14.40 -4.67
CA LEU A 346 10.21 -15.46 -4.23
C LEU A 346 11.44 -15.68 -5.14
N ARG A 347 11.43 -15.06 -6.33
CA ARG A 347 12.48 -15.07 -7.35
C ARG A 347 12.87 -13.67 -7.76
N TYR A 348 13.50 -12.94 -6.83
CA TYR A 348 13.87 -11.53 -7.02
C TYR A 348 14.56 -11.23 -8.37
N GLY A 349 15.53 -12.07 -8.79
CA GLY A 349 16.25 -11.89 -10.06
C GLY A 349 15.45 -12.19 -11.34
N GLU A 350 14.21 -12.66 -11.23
CA GLU A 350 13.34 -13.01 -12.36
C GLU A 350 12.14 -12.06 -12.50
N ARG A 351 12.08 -11.00 -11.68
CA ARG A 351 10.99 -10.02 -11.74
C ARG A 351 11.00 -9.29 -13.09
N PRO A 352 9.83 -9.06 -13.70
CA PRO A 352 9.75 -8.30 -14.94
C PRO A 352 9.99 -6.81 -14.69
N THR A 353 10.78 -6.17 -15.55
CA THR A 353 11.04 -4.72 -15.50
C THR A 353 9.93 -3.90 -16.17
N SER A 354 9.28 -4.45 -17.19
CA SER A 354 8.06 -3.88 -17.75
C SER A 354 7.15 -4.98 -18.29
N TRP A 355 5.85 -4.86 -17.98
CA TRP A 355 4.88 -5.92 -18.23
C TRP A 355 3.46 -5.38 -18.38
N ARG A 356 2.61 -6.14 -19.06
CA ARG A 356 1.18 -5.81 -19.25
C ARG A 356 0.33 -7.05 -18.99
N ARG A 357 -0.78 -6.88 -18.27
CA ARG A 357 -1.78 -7.95 -18.05
C ARG A 357 -2.56 -8.27 -19.34
N PRO A 358 -3.13 -9.48 -19.46
CA PRO A 358 -4.09 -9.79 -20.51
C PRO A 358 -5.22 -8.76 -20.58
N LEU A 359 -5.63 -8.43 -21.80
CA LEU A 359 -6.74 -7.51 -22.07
C LEU A 359 -8.03 -8.29 -22.34
N ASP A 360 -9.16 -7.74 -21.93
CA ASP A 360 -10.46 -8.35 -22.17
C ASP A 360 -10.77 -8.43 -23.68
N THR A 361 -11.26 -9.60 -24.12
CA THR A 361 -11.62 -9.87 -25.52
C THR A 361 -12.94 -10.64 -25.61
N PRO A 362 -13.98 -10.10 -26.29
CA PRO A 362 -13.99 -8.83 -27.00
C PRO A 362 -14.24 -7.63 -26.06
N GLY A 363 -13.19 -6.85 -25.75
CA GLY A 363 -13.38 -5.48 -25.29
C GLY A 363 -13.95 -4.60 -26.40
N THR A 364 -14.64 -3.52 -26.07
CA THR A 364 -15.20 -2.58 -27.06
C THR A 364 -14.09 -1.62 -27.50
N PRO A 365 -13.51 -1.74 -28.72
CA PRO A 365 -12.47 -0.80 -29.14
C PRO A 365 -13.06 0.63 -29.19
N PRO A 366 -12.30 1.67 -28.80
CA PRO A 366 -10.87 1.62 -28.46
C PRO A 366 -10.56 1.19 -27.00
N ASP A 367 -11.57 1.00 -26.15
CA ASP A 367 -11.42 0.85 -24.70
C ASP A 367 -11.40 -0.63 -24.26
N GLN A 368 -10.22 -1.25 -24.36
CA GLN A 368 -9.99 -2.57 -23.77
C GLN A 368 -9.52 -2.46 -22.31
N GLY A 369 -10.28 -3.03 -21.37
CA GLY A 369 -9.87 -3.18 -19.98
C GLY A 369 -8.91 -4.35 -19.77
N PHE A 370 -8.37 -4.49 -18.55
CA PHE A 370 -7.70 -5.73 -18.16
C PHE A 370 -8.72 -6.87 -18.02
N ASP A 371 -8.35 -8.06 -18.48
CA ASP A 371 -9.09 -9.28 -18.22
C ASP A 371 -8.98 -9.62 -16.72
N VAL A 372 -10.14 -9.83 -16.11
CA VAL A 372 -10.31 -10.18 -14.68
C VAL A 372 -10.88 -11.58 -14.50
N SER A 373 -10.99 -12.35 -15.58
CA SER A 373 -11.40 -13.76 -15.54
C SER A 373 -10.32 -14.63 -14.87
N LEU A 374 -10.72 -15.82 -14.42
CA LEU A 374 -9.77 -16.81 -13.89
C LEU A 374 -8.74 -17.23 -14.96
N ALA A 375 -9.07 -17.11 -16.25
CA ALA A 375 -8.15 -17.43 -17.34
C ALA A 375 -6.97 -16.44 -17.44
N ALA A 376 -7.13 -15.20 -16.97
CA ALA A 376 -6.06 -14.21 -16.89
C ALA A 376 -5.15 -14.38 -15.66
N TYR A 377 -5.51 -15.27 -14.72
CA TYR A 377 -4.75 -15.55 -13.52
C TYR A 377 -3.83 -16.76 -13.68
N ASP A 378 -2.62 -16.69 -13.12
CA ASP A 378 -1.68 -17.81 -13.02
C ASP A 378 -1.76 -18.38 -11.60
N PHE A 379 -2.52 -19.46 -11.43
CA PHE A 379 -2.67 -20.15 -10.15
C PHE A 379 -1.43 -20.95 -9.73
N ALA A 380 -0.52 -21.26 -10.66
CA ALA A 380 0.73 -21.94 -10.34
C ALA A 380 1.71 -20.94 -9.71
N LYS A 381 1.86 -19.75 -10.31
CA LYS A 381 2.73 -18.69 -9.82
C LYS A 381 2.09 -17.74 -8.82
N VAL A 382 0.78 -17.89 -8.61
CA VAL A 382 -0.08 -17.08 -7.75
C VAL A 382 0.03 -15.59 -8.12
N GLY A 383 -0.65 -15.19 -9.19
CA GLY A 383 -0.68 -13.81 -9.64
C GLY A 383 -1.30 -13.61 -11.01
N TRP A 384 -1.18 -12.39 -11.55
CA TRP A 384 -1.62 -12.13 -12.93
C TRP A 384 -0.67 -12.76 -13.93
N LYS A 385 -1.23 -13.35 -15.01
CA LYS A 385 -0.46 -13.57 -16.24
C LYS A 385 -0.05 -12.21 -16.80
N PHE A 386 1.01 -12.18 -17.59
CA PHE A 386 1.48 -10.95 -18.23
C PHE A 386 2.28 -11.24 -19.50
N ASP A 387 2.27 -10.26 -20.39
CA ASP A 387 3.18 -10.16 -21.53
C ASP A 387 4.34 -9.23 -21.19
N CYS A 388 5.51 -9.52 -21.76
CA CYS A 388 6.66 -8.62 -21.72
C CYS A 388 6.50 -7.54 -22.78
N VAL A 389 6.56 -6.28 -22.35
CA VAL A 389 6.43 -5.12 -23.24
C VAL A 389 7.45 -4.06 -22.85
N LEU A 390 7.85 -3.22 -23.78
CA LEU A 390 8.56 -1.98 -23.49
C LEU A 390 7.57 -0.92 -22.93
N PRO A 391 8.06 0.16 -22.30
CA PRO A 391 7.24 1.26 -21.79
C PRO A 391 6.38 1.95 -22.86
N ASP A 392 6.74 1.84 -24.14
CA ASP A 392 5.95 2.32 -25.28
C ASP A 392 4.89 1.31 -25.78
N GLY A 393 4.75 0.17 -25.09
CA GLY A 393 3.80 -0.89 -25.40
C GLY A 393 4.29 -1.92 -26.42
N THR A 394 5.50 -1.79 -26.95
CA THR A 394 6.08 -2.74 -27.92
C THR A 394 6.30 -4.11 -27.28
N PRO A 395 5.74 -5.21 -27.81
CA PRO A 395 5.99 -6.56 -27.31
C PRO A 395 7.46 -6.98 -27.44
N VAL A 396 7.96 -7.70 -26.44
CA VAL A 396 9.32 -8.26 -26.42
C VAL A 396 9.29 -9.69 -25.89
N ASP A 397 10.31 -10.49 -26.22
CA ASP A 397 10.33 -11.91 -25.84
C ASP A 397 10.76 -12.15 -24.38
N THR A 398 11.42 -11.18 -23.75
CA THR A 398 11.93 -11.29 -22.38
C THR A 398 11.54 -10.08 -21.54
N CYS A 399 11.34 -10.28 -20.25
CA CYS A 399 10.97 -9.22 -19.29
C CYS A 399 12.13 -8.77 -18.39
N GLY A 400 13.31 -9.39 -18.55
CA GLY A 400 14.39 -9.33 -17.57
C GLY A 400 15.22 -8.04 -17.58
N PRO A 401 16.21 -7.94 -16.68
CA PRO A 401 17.07 -6.76 -16.52
C PRO A 401 17.94 -6.45 -17.75
N GLU A 402 18.08 -7.39 -18.68
CA GLU A 402 18.77 -7.20 -19.97
C GLU A 402 18.19 -6.03 -20.79
N LEU A 403 16.92 -5.67 -20.54
CA LEU A 403 16.25 -4.54 -21.18
C LEU A 403 16.67 -3.17 -20.59
N GLY A 404 17.35 -3.11 -19.45
CA GLY A 404 17.65 -1.87 -18.72
C GLY A 404 18.17 -0.70 -19.59
N PRO A 405 19.17 -0.90 -20.46
CA PRO A 405 19.66 0.15 -21.36
C PRO A 405 18.64 0.62 -22.40
N ILE A 406 17.77 -0.27 -22.89
CA ILE A 406 16.73 0.03 -23.89
C ILE A 406 15.57 0.78 -23.23
N LEU A 407 15.20 0.40 -22.00
CA LEU A 407 14.15 1.04 -21.21
C LEU A 407 14.52 2.48 -20.87
N ALA A 408 15.78 2.73 -20.46
CA ALA A 408 16.26 4.08 -20.19
C ALA A 408 16.13 5.03 -21.39
N ALA A 409 16.22 4.50 -22.62
CA ALA A 409 16.13 5.25 -23.87
C ALA A 409 14.70 5.42 -24.43
N THR A 410 13.76 4.57 -24.02
CA THR A 410 12.37 4.57 -24.50
C THR A 410 11.36 5.16 -23.51
N ARG A 411 11.84 5.57 -22.32
CA ARG A 411 11.00 6.22 -21.29
C ARG A 411 10.24 7.43 -21.87
N PRO A 412 8.90 7.42 -21.85
CA PRO A 412 8.14 8.64 -22.01
C PRO A 412 8.53 9.59 -20.86
N ALA A 413 8.85 10.84 -21.17
CA ALA A 413 8.93 11.87 -20.14
C ALA A 413 7.50 12.08 -19.61
N LEU A 414 7.13 11.35 -18.57
CA LEU A 414 5.98 11.65 -17.72
C LEU A 414 6.49 12.64 -16.67
N PRO A 415 6.26 13.96 -16.82
CA PRO A 415 6.48 14.91 -15.76
C PRO A 415 5.52 14.52 -14.63
N GLY A 416 5.96 14.61 -13.37
CA GLY A 416 5.02 14.80 -12.25
C GLY A 416 4.98 13.80 -11.13
N SER A 417 5.74 12.71 -11.18
CA SER A 417 5.75 11.77 -10.06
C SER A 417 6.76 12.12 -8.97
N GLU A 418 7.77 12.97 -9.23
CA GLU A 418 8.85 13.24 -8.27
C GLU A 418 8.61 14.42 -7.31
N VAL A 419 7.77 15.40 -7.71
CA VAL A 419 7.61 16.67 -6.98
C VAL A 419 6.17 16.83 -6.49
N TRP A 420 6.02 16.81 -5.16
CA TRP A 420 4.76 16.76 -4.41
C TRP A 420 3.72 17.86 -4.75
N LEU A 421 4.14 19.03 -5.24
CA LEU A 421 3.24 20.13 -5.66
C LEU A 421 3.74 20.89 -6.90
N ALA A 422 4.52 20.26 -7.78
CA ALA A 422 4.84 20.92 -9.04
C ALA A 422 3.53 21.17 -9.80
N ASN A 423 3.15 22.43 -10.01
CA ASN A 423 1.94 22.82 -10.73
C ASN A 423 1.96 22.26 -12.16
N GLN A 424 1.43 21.05 -12.31
CA GLN A 424 1.23 20.41 -13.59
C GLN A 424 -0.22 20.60 -13.95
N SER A 425 -0.47 21.46 -14.94
CA SER A 425 -1.79 21.52 -15.54
C SER A 425 -2.14 20.13 -16.06
N PRO A 426 -3.33 19.59 -15.75
CA PRO A 426 -3.79 18.32 -16.30
C PRO A 426 -3.63 18.38 -17.82
N ARG A 427 -2.76 17.53 -18.38
CA ARG A 427 -2.57 17.49 -19.82
C ARG A 427 -3.69 16.66 -20.45
N PRO A 428 -4.27 17.09 -21.58
CA PRO A 428 -5.26 16.26 -22.27
C PRO A 428 -4.68 14.87 -22.57
N LEU A 429 -5.35 13.82 -22.08
CA LEU A 429 -4.97 12.44 -22.38
C LEU A 429 -5.51 12.06 -23.77
N ALA A 430 -4.62 11.69 -24.68
CA ALA A 430 -4.97 11.05 -25.94
C ALA A 430 -5.19 9.54 -25.73
N GLN A 431 -5.85 8.87 -26.67
CA GLN A 431 -6.06 7.41 -26.57
C GLN A 431 -4.73 6.65 -26.43
N ALA A 432 -3.68 7.09 -27.12
CA ALA A 432 -2.36 6.48 -27.00
C ALA A 432 -1.83 6.55 -25.56
N ASP A 433 -2.04 7.67 -24.86
CA ASP A 433 -1.66 7.81 -23.44
C ASP A 433 -2.45 6.82 -22.57
N ILE A 434 -3.75 6.66 -22.83
CA ILE A 434 -4.62 5.71 -22.11
C ILE A 434 -4.16 4.26 -22.32
N GLU A 435 -3.73 3.90 -23.53
CA GLU A 435 -3.20 2.57 -23.83
C GLU A 435 -1.88 2.29 -23.11
N LEU A 436 -0.96 3.27 -23.05
CA LEU A 436 0.32 3.12 -22.34
C LEU A 436 0.13 2.93 -20.83
N ARG A 437 -0.96 3.43 -20.25
CA ARG A 437 -1.28 3.29 -18.82
C ARG A 437 -1.72 1.88 -18.42
N LYS A 438 -1.88 0.98 -19.40
CA LYS A 438 -2.05 -0.47 -19.20
C LYS A 438 -0.71 -1.19 -19.03
N VAL A 439 0.42 -0.52 -19.27
CA VAL A 439 1.77 -1.05 -19.04
C VAL A 439 2.23 -0.68 -17.64
N TYR A 440 2.78 -1.65 -16.92
CA TYR A 440 3.54 -1.40 -15.70
C TYR A 440 5.02 -1.24 -16.06
N ASP A 441 5.59 -0.07 -15.76
CA ASP A 441 7.01 0.25 -15.94
C ASP A 441 7.66 0.44 -14.56
N THR A 442 8.56 -0.47 -14.19
CA THR A 442 9.22 -0.44 -12.88
C THR A 442 10.34 0.59 -12.80
N THR A 443 10.71 1.22 -13.92
CA THR A 443 11.74 2.26 -13.97
C THR A 443 11.19 3.66 -13.67
N ALA A 444 9.87 3.80 -13.63
CA ALA A 444 9.19 5.03 -13.24
C ALA A 444 9.28 5.27 -11.72
N TYR A 445 9.26 6.54 -11.32
CA TYR A 445 9.36 6.94 -9.91
C TYR A 445 8.27 6.28 -9.06
N GLY A 446 8.64 5.73 -7.91
CA GLY A 446 7.69 5.06 -7.00
C GLY A 446 7.29 3.65 -7.43
N ARG A 447 7.72 3.15 -8.59
CA ARG A 447 7.25 1.91 -9.20
C ARG A 447 8.30 0.79 -9.25
N SER A 448 9.45 0.98 -8.63
CA SER A 448 10.52 0.00 -8.59
C SER A 448 10.04 -1.35 -8.06
N ASN A 449 10.47 -2.42 -8.73
CA ASN A 449 10.25 -3.82 -8.36
C ASN A 449 11.41 -4.39 -7.51
N GLU A 450 12.26 -3.51 -6.98
CA GLU A 450 13.42 -3.86 -6.16
C GLU A 450 13.03 -4.32 -4.75
N GLY A 451 14.01 -4.78 -3.98
CA GLY A 451 13.83 -5.15 -2.57
C GLY A 451 13.19 -6.52 -2.34
N HIS A 452 12.98 -6.86 -1.07
CA HIS A 452 12.65 -8.23 -0.67
C HIS A 452 13.60 -9.24 -1.35
N TRP A 453 14.89 -8.88 -1.36
CA TRP A 453 15.90 -9.43 -2.27
C TRP A 453 16.46 -10.78 -1.81
N TRP A 454 16.28 -11.09 -0.52
CA TRP A 454 16.72 -12.34 0.12
C TRP A 454 15.91 -13.57 -0.30
N THR A 455 14.85 -13.40 -1.11
CA THR A 455 14.17 -14.52 -1.77
C THR A 455 14.64 -14.62 -3.22
N SER A 456 15.66 -15.44 -3.43
CA SER A 456 16.33 -15.64 -4.71
C SER A 456 16.65 -17.13 -4.93
N ARG A 457 17.28 -17.45 -6.07
CA ARG A 457 17.79 -18.81 -6.33
C ARG A 457 18.91 -19.22 -5.37
N ASP A 458 19.58 -18.26 -4.74
CA ASP A 458 20.66 -18.54 -3.79
C ASP A 458 20.12 -18.98 -2.43
N THR A 459 18.87 -18.63 -2.11
CA THR A 459 18.28 -18.85 -0.78
C THR A 459 17.14 -19.86 -0.76
N LEU A 460 16.42 -20.01 -1.88
CA LEU A 460 15.31 -20.93 -2.03
C LEU A 460 15.51 -21.79 -3.28
N SER A 461 15.51 -23.11 -3.13
CA SER A 461 15.50 -24.03 -4.27
C SER A 461 14.18 -23.94 -5.05
N GLU A 462 14.09 -24.55 -6.24
CA GLU A 462 12.81 -24.61 -6.98
C GLU A 462 11.73 -25.36 -6.19
N SER A 463 12.08 -26.48 -5.56
CA SER A 463 11.16 -27.21 -4.69
C SER A 463 10.68 -26.38 -3.51
N ASP A 464 11.57 -25.61 -2.88
CA ASP A 464 11.16 -24.73 -1.76
C ASP A 464 10.11 -23.71 -2.22
N VAL A 465 10.27 -23.14 -3.42
CA VAL A 465 9.31 -22.17 -3.97
C VAL A 465 7.99 -22.83 -4.32
N GLU A 466 8.00 -24.00 -4.95
CA GLU A 466 6.77 -24.75 -5.24
C GLU A 466 5.99 -25.06 -3.95
N ASP A 467 6.70 -25.52 -2.91
CA ASP A 467 6.09 -25.88 -1.63
C ASP A 467 5.55 -24.65 -0.88
N LEU A 468 6.33 -23.56 -0.84
CA LEU A 468 5.86 -22.28 -0.30
C LEU A 468 4.63 -21.75 -1.05
N LEU A 469 4.60 -21.85 -2.38
CA LEU A 469 3.43 -21.43 -3.16
C LEU A 469 2.19 -22.24 -2.82
N GLU A 470 2.31 -23.57 -2.65
CA GLU A 470 1.19 -24.40 -2.22
C GLU A 470 0.70 -24.04 -0.81
N TYR A 471 1.62 -23.77 0.12
CA TYR A 471 1.25 -23.31 1.46
C TYR A 471 0.55 -21.95 1.46
N LEU A 472 1.07 -20.97 0.71
CA LEU A 472 0.49 -19.64 0.61
C LEU A 472 -0.92 -19.64 -0.02
N LYS A 473 -1.29 -20.67 -0.80
CA LYS A 473 -2.67 -20.87 -1.28
C LYS A 473 -3.62 -21.31 -0.18
N THR A 474 -3.12 -21.79 0.96
CA THR A 474 -3.95 -22.21 2.10
C THR A 474 -4.29 -21.07 3.07
N LEU A 475 -3.61 -19.93 2.94
CA LEU A 475 -3.79 -18.72 3.74
C LEU A 475 -4.82 -17.78 3.10
#